data_AF-A0A955EKC7-F1
#
_entry.id   AF-A0A955EKC7-F1
#
_cell.length_a   1.000
_cell.length_b   1.000
_cell.length_c   1.000
_cell.angle_alpha   90.00
_cell.angle_beta   90.00
_cell.angle_gamma   90.00
#
_symmetry.space_group_name_H-M   'P 1'
#
loop_
_entity.id
_entity.type
_entity.pdbx_description
1 polymer ?
#
loop_
_entity_poly.entity_id
_entity_poly.type
_entity_poly.pdbx_seq_one_letter_code
_entity_poly.pdbx_strand_id
1 'polypeptide(L)'
;MDLMLVVAQSGGGNAGAAGMVAMLFSCFTFLISIVLGVIGIIGMWKVFDKADRPGWAALVPIYNCIVLLEIIGRPVWWLALLFIPLVNIVAGAIMMIDLAKSFGR
;
A
#
# COMPACT_ATOMS: atom_id res chain seq x y z
N MET A 1 -39.34 -9.59 -39.51
CA MET A 1 -38.40 -10.33 -38.64
C MET A 1 -37.11 -9.55 -38.42
N ASP A 2 -36.73 -8.66 -39.34
CA ASP A 2 -35.46 -7.90 -39.28
C ASP A 2 -35.42 -6.79 -38.22
N LEU A 3 -36.56 -6.16 -37.89
CA LEU A 3 -36.60 -5.08 -36.89
C LEU A 3 -36.32 -5.56 -35.46
N MET A 4 -36.81 -6.74 -35.08
CA MET A 4 -36.51 -7.35 -33.78
C MET A 4 -35.03 -7.74 -33.66
N LEU A 5 -34.41 -8.16 -34.77
CA LEU A 5 -32.99 -8.53 -34.81
C LEU A 5 -32.07 -7.30 -34.65
N VAL A 6 -32.44 -6.16 -35.25
CA VAL A 6 -31.73 -4.88 -35.09
C VAL A 6 -31.83 -4.33 -33.66
N VAL A 7 -33.02 -4.40 -33.05
CA VAL A 7 -33.20 -3.97 -31.65
C VAL A 7 -32.41 -4.87 -30.69
N ALA A 8 -32.36 -6.19 -30.92
CA ALA A 8 -31.55 -7.11 -30.12
C ALA A 8 -30.04 -6.84 -30.20
N GLN A 9 -29.53 -6.41 -31.36
CA GLN A 9 -28.13 -6.04 -31.54
C GLN A 9 -27.78 -4.68 -30.90
N SER A 10 -28.73 -3.74 -30.84
CA SER A 10 -28.52 -2.39 -30.31
C SER A 10 -28.29 -2.31 -28.79
N GLY A 11 -28.72 -3.33 -28.02
CA GLY A 11 -28.55 -3.37 -26.56
C GLY A 11 -27.25 -4.01 -26.06
N GLY A 12 -26.56 -4.81 -26.89
CA GLY A 12 -25.38 -5.59 -26.48
C GLY A 12 -24.03 -4.94 -26.74
N GLY A 13 -23.93 -4.03 -27.72
CA GLY A 13 -22.64 -3.50 -28.21
C GLY A 13 -21.87 -2.63 -27.22
N ASN A 14 -22.57 -1.78 -26.45
CA ASN A 14 -21.92 -0.82 -25.56
C ASN A 14 -21.52 -1.41 -24.21
N ALA A 15 -22.21 -2.46 -23.75
CA ALA A 15 -21.91 -3.13 -22.48
C ALA A 15 -20.59 -3.94 -22.56
N GLY A 16 -20.32 -4.58 -23.70
CA GLY A 16 -19.08 -5.32 -23.93
C GLY A 16 -17.84 -4.42 -23.97
N ALA A 17 -17.93 -3.28 -24.65
CA ALA A 17 -16.85 -2.29 -24.70
C ALA A 17 -16.58 -1.65 -23.32
N ALA A 18 -17.64 -1.29 -22.58
CA ALA A 18 -17.50 -0.75 -21.22
C ALA A 18 -16.85 -1.76 -20.25
N GLY A 19 -17.23 -3.05 -20.35
CA GLY A 19 -16.62 -4.13 -19.57
C GLY A 19 -15.13 -4.30 -19.87
N MET A 20 -14.75 -4.26 -21.15
CA MET A 20 -13.35 -4.37 -21.56
C MET A 20 -12.51 -3.19 -21.06
N VAL A 21 -13.03 -1.97 -21.15
CA VAL A 21 -12.34 -0.76 -20.64
C VAL A 21 -12.16 -0.83 -19.12
N ALA A 22 -13.19 -1.26 -18.38
CA ALA A 22 -13.09 -1.45 -16.94
C ALA A 22 -12.03 -2.49 -16.56
N MET A 23 -11.98 -3.63 -17.27
CA MET A 23 -10.97 -4.67 -17.03
C MET A 23 -9.54 -4.18 -17.31
N LEU A 24 -9.33 -3.43 -18.39
CA LEU A 24 -8.02 -2.87 -18.72
C LEU A 24 -7.57 -1.84 -17.67
N PHE A 25 -8.49 -0.99 -17.21
CA PHE A 25 -8.22 -0.03 -16.14
C PHE A 25 -7.89 -0.73 -14.81
N SER A 26 -8.66 -1.75 -14.41
CA SER A 26 -8.38 -2.55 -13.22
C SER A 26 -7.04 -3.29 -13.32
N CYS A 27 -6.70 -3.83 -14.49
CA CYS A 27 -5.40 -4.48 -14.70
C CYS A 27 -4.24 -3.48 -14.61
N PHE A 28 -4.37 -2.32 -15.25
CA PHE A 28 -3.36 -1.27 -15.23
C PHE A 28 -3.12 -0.74 -13.81
N THR A 29 -4.19 -0.44 -13.07
CA THR A 29 -4.11 0.01 -11.67
C THR A 29 -3.51 -1.05 -10.75
N PHE A 30 -3.83 -2.34 -10.96
CA PHE A 30 -3.23 -3.45 -10.21
C PHE A 30 -1.71 -3.55 -10.45
N LEU A 31 -1.27 -3.45 -11.70
CA LEU A 31 0.16 -3.48 -12.05
C LEU A 31 0.92 -2.32 -11.41
N ILE A 32 0.38 -1.10 -11.48
CA ILE A 32 0.98 0.07 -10.81
C ILE A 32 1.06 -0.16 -9.30
N SER A 33 0.02 -0.69 -8.69
CA SER A 33 -0.02 -0.97 -7.25
C SER A 33 1.08 -1.94 -6.82
N ILE A 34 1.33 -2.99 -7.61
CA ILE A 34 2.44 -3.93 -7.37
C ILE A 34 3.78 -3.22 -7.48
N VAL A 35 4.01 -2.45 -8.54
CA VAL A 35 5.28 -1.74 -8.75
C VAL A 35 5.57 -0.77 -7.60
N LEU A 36 4.58 0.04 -7.22
CA LEU A 36 4.70 0.95 -6.08
C LEU A 36 4.92 0.20 -4.76
N GLY A 37 4.24 -0.93 -4.55
CA GLY A 37 4.43 -1.79 -3.38
C GLY A 37 5.86 -2.34 -3.29
N VAL A 38 6.40 -2.85 -4.40
CA VAL A 38 7.78 -3.37 -4.46
C VAL A 38 8.80 -2.26 -4.18
N ILE A 39 8.63 -1.08 -4.79
CA ILE A 39 9.51 0.08 -4.54
C ILE A 39 9.46 0.48 -3.06
N GLY A 40 8.25 0.52 -2.46
CA GLY A 40 8.08 0.80 -1.04
C GLY A 40 8.79 -0.20 -0.13
N ILE A 41 8.66 -1.49 -0.42
CA ILE A 41 9.35 -2.57 0.31
C ILE A 41 10.88 -2.40 0.21
N ILE A 42 11.42 -2.15 -0.98
CA ILE A 42 12.85 -1.93 -1.19
C ILE A 42 13.34 -0.69 -0.42
N GLY A 43 12.55 0.38 -0.41
CA GLY A 43 12.85 1.58 0.37
C GLY A 43 12.95 1.29 1.87
N MET A 44 11.97 0.57 2.42
CA MET A 44 11.96 0.19 3.83
C MET A 44 13.06 -0.79 4.18
N TRP A 45 13.36 -1.74 3.29
CA TRP A 45 14.47 -2.69 3.45
C TRP A 45 15.79 -1.92 3.64
N LYS A 46 16.07 -0.92 2.78
CA LYS A 46 17.27 -0.10 2.90
C LYS A 46 17.34 0.71 4.21
N VAL A 47 16.19 1.15 4.73
CA VAL A 47 16.12 1.83 6.03
C VAL A 47 16.51 0.88 7.16
N PHE A 48 16.01 -0.36 7.12
CA PHE A 48 16.32 -1.38 8.11
C PHE A 48 17.78 -1.82 8.06
N ASP A 49 18.33 -2.06 6.86
CA ASP A 49 19.75 -2.39 6.69
C ASP A 49 20.65 -1.26 7.23
N LYS A 50 20.26 0.01 7.04
CA LYS A 50 21.01 1.18 7.58
C LYS A 50 20.96 1.26 9.11
N ALA A 51 19.93 0.68 9.73
CA ALA A 51 19.78 0.62 11.18
C ALA A 51 20.28 -0.72 11.78
N ASP A 52 21.03 -1.52 11.01
CA ASP A 52 21.52 -2.84 11.42
C ASP A 52 20.40 -3.80 11.85
N ARG A 53 19.26 -3.71 11.14
CA ARG A 53 18.07 -4.54 11.34
C ARG A 53 17.79 -5.40 10.10
N PRO A 54 17.17 -6.58 10.26
CA PRO A 54 16.87 -7.45 9.14
C PRO A 54 15.85 -6.83 8.21
N GLY A 55 16.24 -6.50 6.98
CA GLY A 55 15.32 -5.85 6.05
C GLY A 55 14.14 -6.70 5.55
N TRP A 56 14.19 -8.03 5.70
CA TRP A 56 13.01 -8.89 5.50
C TRP A 56 11.86 -8.56 6.45
N ALA A 57 12.15 -7.91 7.58
CA ALA A 57 11.13 -7.41 8.50
C ALA A 57 10.15 -6.46 7.80
N ALA A 58 10.55 -5.83 6.69
CA ALA A 58 9.69 -4.93 5.93
C ALA A 58 8.45 -5.63 5.33
N LEU A 59 8.54 -6.95 5.08
CA LEU A 59 7.48 -7.75 4.45
C LEU A 59 6.35 -8.15 5.41
N VAL A 60 6.65 -8.26 6.71
CA VAL A 60 5.70 -8.73 7.72
C VAL A 60 5.12 -7.52 8.44
N PRO A 61 3.83 -7.17 8.29
CA PRO A 61 3.29 -5.89 8.75
C PRO A 61 3.51 -5.61 10.25
N ILE A 62 3.26 -6.60 11.11
CA ILE A 62 3.41 -6.44 12.56
C ILE A 62 4.89 -6.34 12.94
N TYR A 63 5.74 -7.19 12.36
CA TYR A 63 7.16 -7.19 12.67
C TYR A 63 7.87 -5.94 12.14
N ASN A 64 7.47 -5.43 10.97
CA ASN A 64 7.88 -4.13 10.43
C ASN A 64 7.69 -3.03 11.48
N CYS A 65 6.49 -2.92 12.06
CA CYS A 65 6.20 -1.91 13.08
C CYS A 65 7.05 -2.10 14.35
N ILE A 66 7.25 -3.34 14.81
CA ILE A 66 8.08 -3.61 15.99
C ILE A 66 9.53 -3.18 15.74
N VAL A 67 10.13 -3.59 14.61
CA VAL A 67 11.49 -3.22 14.24
C VAL A 67 11.60 -1.71 14.05
N LEU A 68 10.61 -1.07 13.44
CA LEU A 68 10.58 0.38 13.30
C LEU A 68 10.59 1.10 14.66
N LEU A 69 9.77 0.63 15.61
CA LEU A 69 9.72 1.15 16.99
C LEU A 69 11.07 0.98 17.70
N GLU A 70 11.74 -0.16 17.50
CA GLU A 70 13.09 -0.39 18.04
C GLU A 70 14.13 0.59 17.45
N ILE A 71 14.09 0.83 16.13
CA ILE A 71 15.02 1.75 15.45
C ILE A 71 14.89 3.18 16.01
N ILE A 72 13.65 3.63 16.24
CA ILE A 72 13.39 4.97 16.77
C ILE A 72 13.44 5.06 18.29
N GLY A 73 13.71 3.95 18.99
CA GLY A 73 13.81 3.90 20.45
C GLY A 73 12.47 4.09 21.18
N ARG A 74 11.34 3.72 20.56
CA ARG A 74 10.01 3.78 21.19
C ARG A 74 9.56 2.41 21.70
N PRO A 75 8.80 2.37 22.80
CA PRO A 75 8.32 1.10 23.36
C PRO A 75 7.25 0.44 22.48
N VAL A 76 7.23 -0.90 22.45
CA VAL A 76 6.35 -1.72 21.60
C VAL A 76 4.85 -1.44 21.83
N TRP A 77 4.45 -0.90 22.99
CA TRP A 77 3.06 -0.53 23.25
C TRP A 77 2.51 0.51 22.25
N TRP A 78 3.38 1.27 21.58
CA TRP A 78 2.99 2.18 20.49
C TRP A 78 2.28 1.47 19.34
N LEU A 79 2.49 0.16 19.16
CA LEU A 79 1.74 -0.64 18.21
C LEU A 79 0.22 -0.58 18.48
N ALA A 80 -0.19 -0.53 19.76
CA ALA A 80 -1.60 -0.42 20.14
C ALA A 80 -2.22 0.91 19.67
N LEU A 81 -1.43 2.00 19.64
CA LEU A 81 -1.88 3.30 19.15
C LEU A 81 -2.24 3.27 17.66
N LEU A 82 -1.61 2.38 16.87
CA LEU A 82 -1.89 2.23 15.44
C LEU A 82 -3.25 1.58 15.17
N PHE A 83 -3.84 0.89 16.14
CA PHE A 83 -5.18 0.31 15.99
C PHE A 83 -6.31 1.27 16.35
N ILE A 84 -6.01 2.40 17.01
CA ILE A 84 -7.00 3.41 17.37
C ILE A 84 -7.15 4.41 16.21
N PRO A 85 -8.34 4.55 15.61
CA PRO A 85 -8.57 5.51 14.53
C PRO A 85 -8.30 6.95 15.03
N LEU A 86 -7.82 7.82 14.14
CA LEU A 86 -7.29 9.18 14.42
C LEU A 86 -5.96 9.20 15.17
N VAL A 87 -5.82 8.42 16.24
CA VAL A 87 -4.57 8.34 17.01
C VAL A 87 -3.46 7.70 16.18
N ASN A 88 -3.78 6.71 15.33
CA ASN A 88 -2.84 6.14 14.36
C ASN A 88 -2.16 7.23 13.50
N ILE A 89 -2.91 8.21 13.00
CA ILE A 89 -2.34 9.25 12.11
C ILE A 89 -1.29 10.08 12.87
N VAL A 90 -1.60 10.48 14.10
CA VAL A 90 -0.69 11.25 14.94
C VAL A 90 0.52 10.41 15.36
N ALA A 91 0.31 9.18 15.79
CA ALA A 91 1.38 8.26 16.17
C ALA A 91 2.30 7.96 14.96
N GLY A 92 1.72 7.72 13.79
CA GLY A 92 2.41 7.54 12.51
C GLY A 92 3.29 8.74 12.15
N ALA A 93 2.73 9.95 12.21
CA ALA A 93 3.50 11.16 11.96
C ALA A 93 4.69 11.32 12.92
N ILE A 94 4.48 11.06 14.21
CA ILE A 94 5.55 11.12 15.23
C ILE A 94 6.63 10.06 14.94
N MET A 95 6.24 8.81 14.66
CA MET A 95 7.19 7.75 14.33
C MET A 95 8.04 8.09 13.10
N MET A 96 7.46 8.69 12.06
CA MET A 96 8.20 9.10 10.86
C MET A 96 9.18 10.24 11.14
N ILE A 97 8.80 11.20 11.98
CA ILE A 97 9.69 12.28 12.42
C ILE A 97 10.86 11.72 13.23
N ASP A 98 10.60 10.79 14.15
CA ASP A 98 11.67 10.20 14.97
C ASP A 98 12.57 9.28 14.16
N LEU A 99 12.03 8.60 13.15
CA LEU A 99 12.81 7.86 12.17
C LEU A 99 13.73 8.79 11.37
N ALA A 100 13.25 9.96 10.95
CA ALA A 100 14.11 10.94 10.27
C ALA A 100 15.25 11.40 11.20
N LYS A 101 14.91 11.73 12.46
CA LYS A 101 15.88 12.13 13.49
C LYS A 101 16.91 11.05 13.80
N SER A 102 16.54 9.77 13.81
CA SER A 102 17.46 8.66 14.11
C SER A 102 18.57 8.52 13.06
N PHE A 103 18.37 9.05 11.85
CA PHE A 103 19.39 9.07 10.79
C PHE A 103 20.09 10.44 10.64
N GLY A 104 19.93 11.34 11.61
CA GLY A 104 20.74 12.55 11.75
C GLY A 104 20.29 13.76 10.92
N ARG A 105 19.00 13.89 10.59
CA ARG A 105 18.43 15.11 9.98
C ARG A 105 17.08 15.49 10.56
#